data_AF-A0A5B8LU61-F1
#
_entry.id   AF-A0A5B8LU61-F1
#
_cell.length_a   1.000
_cell.length_b   1.000
_cell.length_c   1.000
_cell.angle_alpha   90.00
_cell.angle_beta   90.00
_cell.angle_gamma   90.00
#
_symmetry.space_group_name_H-M   'P 1'
#
loop_
_entity.id
_entity.type
_entity.pdbx_description
1 polymer ?
#
loop_
_entity_poly.entity_id
_entity_poly.type
_entity_poly.pdbx_seq_one_letter_code
_entity_poly.pdbx_strand_id
1 'polypeptide(L)'
;MATSKSAKEVDRDKALHGLPERLHRDEELIRSQDDRLNAVVVELETLTADIEQLRQAAPTPASTLFEDTASRVTDLAAELLKTKEKVEGLASSVTAMKEGHRHLIDEQKLVPLLEGLERLTAESDDNERRHLETATVFETISGRLDELESLFLQLPQAKADLSTDKVAESDYVSQTPVAPPHGVLSSPPLLLETIEFPAAVAQNVAEQSLRPAALLEQNLSAIGLKTSSAERLATEVFAAISSCCLVSFKGAFATLAARACAIALAGSQSFRLAVPIGVLNASELSRTINPAVPLESDQVAALVLEGLNNVPVEAIADILFDLSTGSAGRELLIFASLGDGASALPECSHLLDLGPIFDLDVLDWKLTPPVAAPMVSCRMGRMSLRPVVDASADLEDFLALLRKYGRRNPRRERRAVSHYKNLVAMSSEAGAALKSAAYGWLLPLWAIVGVPKEEMDHSLNSGNCDAATPDERLLRLLGGYGSEKVDKSA
;
A
#
# COMPACT_ATOMS: atom_id res chain seq x y z
N MET A 1 -10.31 -25.97 -37.98
CA MET A 1 -11.28 -25.16 -38.75
C MET A 1 -11.81 -24.09 -37.81
N ALA A 2 -11.37 -22.83 -37.98
CA ALA A 2 -11.86 -21.72 -37.15
C ALA A 2 -13.25 -21.31 -37.66
N THR A 3 -14.27 -21.47 -36.82
CA THR A 3 -15.62 -21.01 -37.10
C THR A 3 -15.65 -19.48 -37.04
N SER A 4 -15.88 -18.82 -38.18
CA SER A 4 -16.04 -17.37 -38.25
C SER A 4 -17.28 -16.94 -37.45
N LYS A 5 -17.11 -16.00 -36.52
CA LYS A 5 -18.22 -15.39 -35.77
C LYS A 5 -19.27 -14.80 -36.72
N SER A 6 -20.54 -14.93 -36.35
CA SER A 6 -21.63 -14.36 -37.15
C SER A 6 -21.62 -12.82 -37.09
N ALA A 7 -22.10 -12.14 -38.13
CA ALA A 7 -22.13 -10.67 -38.17
C ALA A 7 -22.86 -10.05 -36.96
N LYS A 8 -23.93 -10.71 -36.49
CA LYS A 8 -24.67 -10.30 -35.29
C LYS A 8 -23.82 -10.37 -34.01
N GLU A 9 -22.92 -11.34 -33.88
CA GLU A 9 -22.02 -11.44 -32.73
C GLU A 9 -20.93 -10.37 -32.79
N VAL A 10 -20.43 -10.04 -33.99
CA VAL A 10 -19.44 -8.96 -34.16
C VAL A 10 -20.05 -7.59 -33.82
N ASP A 11 -21.27 -7.32 -34.24
CA ASP A 11 -21.96 -6.06 -33.91
C ASP A 11 -22.30 -5.98 -32.42
N ARG A 12 -22.65 -7.11 -31.78
CA ARG A 12 -22.83 -7.17 -30.32
C ARG A 12 -21.53 -6.93 -29.57
N ASP A 13 -20.43 -7.57 -29.98
CA ASP A 13 -19.13 -7.41 -29.33
C ASP A 13 -18.64 -5.95 -29.46
N LYS A 14 -18.89 -5.29 -30.60
CA LYS A 14 -18.65 -3.84 -30.77
C LYS A 14 -19.51 -2.98 -29.86
N ALA A 15 -20.81 -3.31 -29.73
CA ALA A 15 -21.72 -2.58 -28.85
C ALA A 15 -21.35 -2.74 -27.37
N LEU A 16 -20.87 -3.91 -26.96
CA LEU A 16 -20.39 -4.18 -25.61
C LEU A 16 -19.05 -3.49 -25.32
N HIS A 17 -18.12 -3.48 -26.28
CA HIS A 17 -16.84 -2.79 -26.12
C HIS A 17 -16.98 -1.27 -26.00
N GLY A 18 -17.97 -0.66 -26.66
CA GLY A 18 -18.26 0.77 -26.53
C GLY A 18 -19.11 1.15 -25.31
N LEU A 19 -19.56 0.17 -24.52
CA LEU A 19 -20.48 0.41 -23.39
C LEU A 19 -19.80 1.16 -22.23
N PRO A 20 -18.55 0.86 -21.82
CA PRO A 20 -17.85 1.61 -20.78
C PRO A 20 -17.67 3.09 -21.13
N GLU A 21 -17.31 3.41 -22.38
CA GLU A 21 -17.13 4.80 -22.82
C GLU A 21 -18.45 5.58 -22.80
N ARG A 22 -19.55 4.93 -23.22
CA ARG A 22 -20.88 5.55 -23.15
C ARG A 22 -21.32 5.80 -21.71
N LEU A 23 -21.08 4.82 -20.83
CA LEU A 23 -21.42 4.92 -19.41
C LEU A 23 -20.61 6.04 -18.74
N HIS A 24 -19.31 6.11 -19.04
CA HIS A 24 -18.45 7.19 -18.54
C HIS A 24 -18.92 8.57 -19.01
N ARG A 25 -19.27 8.71 -20.31
CA ARG A 25 -19.81 9.98 -20.85
C ARG A 25 -21.13 10.38 -20.18
N ASP A 26 -22.00 9.42 -19.89
CA ASP A 26 -23.26 9.66 -19.20
C ASP A 26 -23.02 10.03 -17.72
N GLU A 27 -22.06 9.40 -17.04
CA GLU A 27 -21.65 9.76 -15.67
C GLU A 27 -21.07 11.18 -15.58
N GLU A 28 -20.22 11.57 -16.53
CA GLU A 28 -19.71 12.95 -16.62
C GLU A 28 -20.83 13.96 -16.83
N LEU A 29 -21.81 13.62 -17.68
CA LEU A 29 -22.95 14.48 -17.93
C LEU A 29 -23.84 14.64 -16.68
N ILE A 30 -24.04 13.56 -15.92
CA ILE A 30 -24.76 13.60 -14.64
C ILE A 30 -24.00 14.47 -13.64
N ARG A 31 -22.69 14.27 -13.49
CA ARG A 31 -21.86 15.06 -12.56
C ARG A 31 -21.89 16.55 -12.91
N SER A 32 -21.75 16.89 -14.19
CA SER A 32 -21.84 18.28 -14.67
C SER A 32 -23.21 18.91 -14.39
N GLN A 33 -24.29 18.14 -14.47
CA GLN A 33 -25.63 18.65 -14.14
C GLN A 33 -25.84 18.83 -12.64
N ASP A 34 -25.28 17.95 -11.82
CA ASP A 34 -25.34 18.04 -10.36
C ASP A 34 -24.59 19.29 -9.87
N ASP A 35 -23.41 19.57 -10.43
CA ASP A 35 -22.66 20.80 -10.15
C ASP A 35 -23.44 22.06 -10.50
N ARG A 36 -24.16 22.05 -11.64
CA ARG A 36 -25.02 23.16 -12.05
C ARG A 36 -26.23 23.33 -11.14
N LEU A 37 -26.84 22.24 -10.68
CA LEU A 37 -27.95 22.29 -9.72
C LEU A 37 -27.48 22.89 -8.39
N ASN A 38 -26.32 22.45 -7.89
CA ASN A 38 -25.74 22.99 -6.66
C ASN A 38 -25.43 24.49 -6.77
N ALA A 39 -24.91 24.95 -7.92
CA ALA A 39 -24.67 26.36 -8.17
C ALA A 39 -25.98 27.20 -8.11
N VAL A 40 -27.06 26.70 -8.70
CA VAL A 40 -28.38 27.38 -8.68
C VAL A 40 -28.98 27.39 -7.27
N VAL A 41 -28.79 26.31 -6.49
CA VAL A 41 -29.23 26.26 -5.08
C VAL A 41 -28.53 27.34 -4.27
N VAL A 42 -27.20 27.48 -4.40
CA VAL A 42 -26.44 28.52 -3.70
C VAL A 42 -26.91 29.92 -4.12
N GLU A 43 -27.18 30.17 -5.40
CA GLU A 43 -27.69 31.47 -5.86
C GLU A 43 -29.10 31.79 -5.32
N LEU A 44 -29.96 30.78 -5.16
CA LEU A 44 -31.27 30.96 -4.54
C LEU A 44 -31.18 31.24 -3.04
N GLU A 45 -30.26 30.59 -2.33
CA GLU A 45 -30.02 30.87 -0.92
C GLU A 45 -29.51 32.30 -0.70
N THR A 46 -28.60 32.78 -1.54
CA THR A 46 -28.11 34.17 -1.47
C THR A 46 -29.22 35.18 -1.80
N LEU A 47 -29.99 34.96 -2.86
CA LEU A 47 -31.14 35.82 -3.18
C LEU A 47 -32.20 35.83 -2.07
N THR A 48 -32.45 34.68 -1.44
CA THR A 48 -33.39 34.58 -0.31
C THR A 48 -32.89 35.38 0.88
N ALA A 49 -31.59 35.30 1.18
CA ALA A 49 -30.96 36.10 2.23
C ALA A 49 -31.02 37.61 1.94
N ASP A 50 -30.79 38.02 0.69
CA ASP A 50 -30.87 39.42 0.24
C ASP A 50 -32.31 39.96 0.38
N ILE A 51 -33.32 39.16 -0.01
CA ILE A 51 -34.75 39.53 0.14
C ILE A 51 -35.10 39.71 1.62
N GLU A 52 -34.63 38.81 2.50
CA GLU A 52 -34.90 38.90 3.93
C GLU A 52 -34.19 40.11 4.58
N GLN A 53 -32.96 40.42 4.17
CA GLN A 53 -32.26 41.64 4.59
C GLN A 53 -33.00 42.90 4.12
N LEU A 54 -33.45 42.95 2.87
CA LEU A 54 -34.22 44.08 2.34
C LEU A 54 -35.56 44.25 3.06
N ARG A 55 -36.22 43.14 3.42
CA ARG A 55 -37.47 43.13 4.20
C ARG A 55 -37.26 43.67 5.61
N GLN A 56 -36.13 43.37 6.24
CA GLN A 56 -35.79 43.87 7.57
C GLN A 56 -35.34 45.35 7.54
N ALA A 57 -34.74 45.80 6.44
CA ALA A 57 -34.23 47.16 6.29
C ALA A 57 -35.30 48.22 5.93
N ALA A 58 -36.48 47.83 5.46
CA ALA A 58 -37.49 48.77 4.96
C ALA A 58 -38.78 48.82 5.80
N PRO A 59 -39.01 49.85 6.63
CA PRO A 59 -40.35 50.30 6.94
C PRO A 59 -40.78 51.26 5.82
N THR A 60 -41.85 50.92 5.08
CA THR A 60 -42.49 51.62 3.93
C THR A 60 -41.91 51.45 2.51
N PRO A 61 -42.78 51.41 1.47
CA PRO A 61 -42.50 50.72 0.21
C PRO A 61 -41.79 51.60 -0.82
N ALA A 62 -40.57 51.22 -1.20
CA ALA A 62 -39.91 51.69 -2.42
C ALA A 62 -40.11 50.63 -3.52
N SER A 63 -40.97 50.94 -4.49
CA SER A 63 -41.50 49.98 -5.48
C SER A 63 -40.52 49.57 -6.59
N THR A 64 -39.39 50.24 -6.77
CA THR A 64 -38.51 50.02 -7.93
C THR A 64 -37.47 48.93 -7.72
N LEU A 65 -37.03 48.65 -6.48
CA LEU A 65 -36.06 47.57 -6.20
C LEU A 65 -36.72 46.19 -6.12
N PHE A 66 -38.03 46.14 -5.82
CA PHE A 66 -38.79 44.91 -5.80
C PHE A 66 -39.04 44.35 -7.21
N GLU A 67 -39.12 45.20 -8.24
CA GLU A 67 -39.29 44.74 -9.63
C GLU A 67 -38.04 44.05 -10.19
N ASP A 68 -36.84 44.56 -9.89
CA ASP A 68 -35.58 43.95 -10.35
C ASP A 68 -35.26 42.63 -9.62
N THR A 69 -35.65 42.50 -8.35
CA THR A 69 -35.50 41.23 -7.62
C THR A 69 -36.56 40.22 -8.05
N ALA A 70 -37.80 40.66 -8.30
CA ALA A 70 -38.85 39.80 -8.83
C ALA A 70 -38.51 39.26 -10.22
N SER A 71 -37.95 40.09 -11.11
CA SER A 71 -37.54 39.66 -12.46
C SER A 71 -36.42 38.61 -12.41
N ARG A 72 -35.41 38.80 -11.56
CA ARG A 72 -34.33 37.81 -11.36
C ARG A 72 -34.85 36.48 -10.78
N VAL A 73 -35.80 36.53 -9.85
CA VAL A 73 -36.43 35.31 -9.31
C VAL A 73 -37.24 34.59 -10.39
N THR A 74 -37.95 35.32 -11.26
CA THR A 74 -38.68 34.70 -12.37
C THR A 74 -37.76 34.05 -13.41
N ASP A 75 -36.61 34.66 -13.70
CA ASP A 75 -35.63 34.10 -14.63
C ASP A 75 -34.97 32.82 -14.06
N LEU A 76 -34.59 32.84 -12.78
CA LEU A 76 -34.05 31.65 -12.10
C LEU A 76 -35.09 30.52 -11.98
N ALA A 77 -36.36 30.86 -11.73
CA ALA A 77 -37.43 29.87 -11.71
C ALA A 77 -37.62 29.21 -13.09
N ALA A 78 -37.48 29.97 -14.19
CA ALA A 78 -37.53 29.43 -15.54
C ALA A 78 -36.33 28.53 -15.85
N GLU A 79 -35.12 28.88 -15.40
CA GLU A 79 -33.94 28.02 -15.55
C GLU A 79 -34.07 26.72 -14.75
N LEU A 80 -34.56 26.78 -13.52
CA LEU A 80 -34.85 25.60 -12.70
C LEU A 80 -35.87 24.66 -13.35
N LEU A 81 -36.91 25.22 -13.99
CA LEU A 81 -37.91 24.41 -14.69
C LEU A 81 -37.26 23.65 -15.86
N LYS A 82 -36.38 24.33 -16.61
CA LYS A 82 -35.65 23.76 -17.74
C LYS A 82 -34.62 22.71 -17.33
N THR A 83 -33.97 22.87 -16.17
CA THR A 83 -33.06 21.84 -15.64
C THR A 83 -33.85 20.64 -15.14
N LYS A 84 -34.98 20.84 -14.46
CA LYS A 84 -35.88 19.78 -14.03
C LYS A 84 -36.36 18.91 -15.19
N GLU A 85 -36.84 19.51 -16.28
CA GLU A 85 -37.29 18.76 -17.47
C GLU A 85 -36.17 17.89 -18.08
N LYS A 86 -34.93 18.38 -18.07
CA LYS A 86 -33.77 17.60 -18.56
C LYS A 86 -33.42 16.43 -17.64
N VAL A 87 -33.50 16.63 -16.33
CA VAL A 87 -33.26 15.57 -15.34
C VAL A 87 -34.33 14.48 -15.44
N GLU A 88 -35.60 14.86 -15.61
CA GLU A 88 -36.69 13.91 -15.82
C GLU A 88 -36.53 13.10 -17.13
N GLY A 89 -36.02 13.74 -18.19
CA GLY A 89 -35.66 13.07 -19.44
C GLY A 89 -34.52 12.03 -19.26
N LEU A 90 -33.50 12.37 -18.47
CA LEU A 90 -32.39 11.46 -18.16
C LEU A 90 -32.82 10.30 -17.26
N ALA A 91 -33.64 10.56 -16.24
CA ALA A 91 -34.21 9.52 -15.39
C ALA A 91 -35.03 8.50 -16.21
N SER A 92 -35.77 8.97 -17.21
CA SER A 92 -36.51 8.12 -18.16
C SER A 92 -35.57 7.29 -19.06
N SER A 93 -34.44 7.85 -19.48
CA SER A 93 -33.42 7.11 -20.25
C SER A 93 -32.72 6.04 -19.41
N VAL A 94 -32.40 6.34 -18.15
CA VAL A 94 -31.77 5.39 -17.22
C VAL A 94 -32.70 4.24 -16.88
N THR A 95 -33.99 4.50 -16.69
CA THR A 95 -34.99 3.44 -16.46
C THR A 95 -35.14 2.55 -17.68
N ALA A 96 -35.22 3.11 -18.90
CA ALA A 96 -35.21 2.33 -20.14
C ALA A 96 -33.94 1.47 -20.31
N MET A 97 -32.76 2.00 -19.95
CA MET A 97 -31.52 1.22 -19.94
C MET A 97 -31.54 0.09 -18.90
N LYS A 98 -32.09 0.32 -17.70
CA LYS A 98 -32.26 -0.72 -16.68
C LYS A 98 -33.20 -1.83 -17.15
N GLU A 99 -34.32 -1.50 -17.80
CA GLU A 99 -35.23 -2.47 -18.40
C GLU A 99 -34.51 -3.30 -19.50
N GLY A 100 -33.73 -2.66 -20.37
CA GLY A 100 -32.93 -3.33 -21.39
C GLY A 100 -31.83 -4.23 -20.82
N HIS A 101 -31.21 -3.83 -19.71
CA HIS A 101 -30.24 -4.64 -18.99
C HIS A 101 -30.89 -5.87 -18.33
N ARG A 102 -32.11 -5.72 -17.81
CA ARG A 102 -32.91 -6.82 -17.26
C ARG A 102 -33.29 -7.84 -18.33
N HIS A 103 -33.61 -7.38 -19.54
CA HIS A 103 -33.84 -8.26 -20.69
C HIS A 103 -32.57 -9.02 -21.15
N LEU A 104 -31.40 -8.38 -21.07
CA LEU A 104 -30.10 -9.03 -21.33
C LEU A 104 -29.72 -10.07 -20.26
N ILE A 105 -30.13 -9.85 -19.01
CA ILE A 105 -29.97 -10.79 -17.90
C ILE A 105 -30.87 -12.02 -18.10
N ASP A 106 -32.11 -11.82 -18.55
CA ASP A 106 -33.07 -12.90 -18.76
C ASP A 106 -32.81 -13.71 -20.05
N GLU A 107 -32.23 -13.12 -21.11
CA GLU A 107 -32.14 -13.81 -22.40
C GLU A 107 -30.91 -14.68 -22.68
N GLN A 108 -29.76 -14.60 -21.98
CA GLN A 108 -28.70 -15.63 -22.14
C GLN A 108 -27.47 -15.42 -21.22
N LYS A 109 -27.15 -16.47 -20.43
CA LYS A 109 -25.84 -16.83 -19.82
C LYS A 109 -25.55 -16.52 -18.33
N LEU A 110 -26.50 -16.08 -17.51
CA LEU A 110 -26.27 -15.97 -16.05
C LEU A 110 -26.44 -17.28 -15.28
N VAL A 111 -27.29 -18.20 -15.76
CA VAL A 111 -27.48 -19.53 -15.16
C VAL A 111 -26.20 -20.38 -15.10
N PRO A 112 -25.42 -20.56 -16.19
CA PRO A 112 -24.18 -21.34 -16.12
C PRO A 112 -23.06 -20.67 -15.30
N LEU A 113 -23.12 -19.34 -15.12
CA LEU A 113 -22.20 -18.63 -14.23
C LEU A 113 -22.55 -18.84 -12.76
N LEU A 114 -23.84 -18.86 -12.42
CA LEU A 114 -24.32 -19.24 -11.08
C LEU A 114 -23.96 -20.69 -10.75
N GLU A 115 -24.16 -21.62 -11.67
CA GLU A 115 -23.73 -23.02 -11.50
C GLU A 115 -22.20 -23.14 -11.35
N GLY A 116 -21.42 -22.31 -12.06
CA GLY A 116 -19.97 -22.23 -11.89
C GLY A 116 -19.54 -21.67 -10.52
N LEU A 117 -20.31 -20.72 -9.99
CA LEU A 117 -20.06 -20.11 -8.68
C LEU A 117 -20.39 -21.07 -7.54
N GLU A 118 -21.50 -21.81 -7.65
CA GLU A 118 -21.88 -22.88 -6.72
C GLU A 118 -20.82 -24.00 -6.67
N ARG A 119 -20.25 -24.33 -7.84
CA ARG A 119 -19.14 -25.30 -7.92
C ARG A 119 -17.87 -24.80 -7.24
N LEU A 120 -17.52 -23.52 -7.42
CA LEU A 120 -16.37 -22.90 -6.76
C LEU A 120 -16.56 -22.81 -5.24
N THR A 121 -17.77 -22.54 -4.76
CA THR A 121 -18.06 -22.56 -3.32
C THR A 121 -17.94 -23.96 -2.73
N ALA A 122 -18.45 -25.00 -3.41
CA ALA A 122 -18.28 -26.37 -2.97
C ALA A 122 -16.80 -26.81 -2.95
N GLU A 123 -16.00 -26.36 -3.92
CA GLU A 123 -14.56 -26.63 -3.99
C GLU A 123 -13.78 -25.88 -2.90
N SER A 124 -14.23 -24.68 -2.51
CA SER A 124 -13.71 -23.93 -1.37
C SER A 124 -13.97 -24.65 -0.04
N ASP A 125 -15.20 -25.13 0.17
CA ASP A 125 -15.58 -25.85 1.41
C ASP A 125 -14.79 -27.17 1.55
N ASP A 126 -14.57 -27.90 0.45
CA ASP A 126 -13.74 -29.10 0.45
C ASP A 126 -12.26 -28.79 0.74
N ASN A 127 -11.74 -27.65 0.29
CA ASN A 127 -10.40 -27.20 0.66
C ASN A 127 -10.30 -26.81 2.13
N GLU A 128 -11.32 -26.15 2.70
CA GLU A 128 -11.37 -25.83 4.12
C GLU A 128 -11.37 -27.12 4.98
N ARG A 129 -12.11 -28.15 4.57
CA ARG A 129 -12.04 -29.48 5.19
C ARG A 129 -10.64 -30.08 5.14
N ARG A 130 -9.97 -30.04 3.98
CA ARG A 130 -8.58 -30.51 3.85
C ARG A 130 -7.63 -29.73 4.76
N HIS A 131 -7.84 -28.42 4.92
CA HIS A 131 -7.05 -27.61 5.84
C HIS A 131 -7.28 -28.04 7.30
N LEU A 132 -8.53 -28.31 7.70
CA LEU A 132 -8.83 -28.88 9.02
C LEU A 132 -8.14 -30.24 9.22
N GLU A 133 -8.20 -31.13 8.23
CA GLU A 133 -7.51 -32.42 8.28
C GLU A 133 -6.00 -32.24 8.44
N THR A 134 -5.38 -31.34 7.69
CA THR A 134 -3.94 -31.04 7.86
C THR A 134 -3.62 -30.46 9.22
N ALA A 135 -4.49 -29.63 9.81
CA ALA A 135 -4.31 -29.11 11.16
C ALA A 135 -4.32 -30.24 12.20
N THR A 136 -5.21 -31.23 12.07
CA THR A 136 -5.22 -32.40 12.96
C THR A 136 -3.95 -33.27 12.83
N VAL A 137 -3.39 -33.36 11.61
CA VAL A 137 -2.10 -34.04 11.39
C VAL A 137 -0.96 -33.28 12.09
N PHE A 138 -0.96 -31.94 12.03
CA PHE A 138 0.03 -31.12 12.73
C PHE A 138 -0.09 -31.25 14.26
N GLU A 139 -1.30 -31.25 14.82
CA GLU A 139 -1.50 -31.51 16.26
C GLU A 139 -0.98 -32.89 16.67
N THR A 140 -1.23 -33.91 15.83
CA THR A 140 -0.72 -35.28 16.07
C THR A 140 0.81 -35.34 16.03
N ILE A 141 1.45 -34.62 15.10
CA ILE A 141 2.91 -34.53 15.00
C ILE A 141 3.48 -33.78 16.22
N SER A 142 2.85 -32.68 16.63
CA SER A 142 3.26 -31.91 17.81
C SER A 142 3.21 -32.77 19.07
N GLY A 143 2.11 -33.50 19.29
CA GLY A 143 2.00 -34.40 20.45
C GLY A 143 3.06 -35.50 20.45
N ARG A 144 3.46 -36.02 19.27
CA ARG A 144 4.56 -37.00 19.16
C ARG A 144 5.93 -36.39 19.44
N LEU A 145 6.14 -35.14 19.10
CA LEU A 145 7.38 -34.41 19.42
C LEU A 145 7.48 -34.20 20.93
N ASP A 146 6.40 -33.81 21.59
CA ASP A 146 6.34 -33.67 23.05
C ASP A 146 6.61 -35.01 23.75
N GLU A 147 6.06 -36.11 23.24
CA GLU A 147 6.36 -37.46 23.74
C GLU A 147 7.85 -37.81 23.58
N LEU A 148 8.44 -37.54 22.42
CA LEU A 148 9.87 -37.78 22.17
C LEU A 148 10.77 -36.94 23.08
N GLU A 149 10.43 -35.67 23.30
CA GLU A 149 11.13 -34.79 24.22
C GLU A 149 11.06 -35.32 25.65
N SER A 150 9.88 -35.78 26.08
CA SER A 150 9.70 -36.39 27.40
C SER A 150 10.55 -37.67 27.58
N LEU A 151 10.69 -38.49 26.52
CA LEU A 151 11.56 -39.66 26.51
C LEU A 151 13.04 -39.27 26.55
N PHE A 152 13.42 -38.18 25.89
CA PHE A 152 14.79 -37.66 25.90
C PHE A 152 15.18 -37.11 27.26
N LEU A 153 14.24 -36.47 27.97
CA LEU A 153 14.44 -35.99 29.35
C LEU A 153 14.48 -37.14 30.37
N GLN A 154 13.86 -38.28 30.07
CA GLN A 154 13.89 -39.48 30.92
C GLN A 154 15.12 -40.38 30.68
N LEU A 155 15.92 -40.11 29.65
CA LEU A 155 17.19 -40.81 29.45
C LEU A 155 18.14 -40.49 30.62
N PRO A 156 18.55 -41.48 31.43
CA PRO A 156 19.49 -41.25 32.51
C PRO A 156 20.79 -40.74 31.92
N GLN A 157 21.29 -39.59 32.41
CA GLN A 157 22.66 -39.12 32.15
C GLN A 157 23.66 -40.10 32.75
N ALA A 158 23.83 -41.24 32.08
CA ALA A 158 24.79 -42.24 32.45
C ALA A 158 26.15 -41.85 31.87
N LYS A 159 27.06 -41.51 32.79
CA LYS A 159 28.53 -41.40 32.66
C LYS A 159 29.10 -40.03 32.31
N ALA A 160 29.22 -39.21 33.35
CA ALA A 160 30.39 -38.37 33.55
C ALA A 160 30.89 -38.52 35.01
N ASP A 161 31.17 -39.75 35.43
CA ASP A 161 31.89 -40.04 36.67
C ASP A 161 33.25 -40.69 36.33
N LEU A 162 34.26 -39.83 36.18
CA LEU A 162 35.66 -40.17 36.37
C LEU A 162 36.30 -39.07 37.22
N SER A 163 36.16 -39.26 38.54
CA SER A 163 37.15 -39.00 39.58
C SER A 163 37.96 -37.70 39.53
N THR A 164 37.68 -36.78 40.46
CA THR A 164 38.73 -36.23 41.34
C THR A 164 38.19 -35.94 42.74
N ASP A 165 38.95 -36.44 43.71
CA ASP A 165 38.83 -36.41 45.16
C ASP A 165 38.52 -35.05 45.83
N LYS A 166 37.68 -35.15 46.87
CA LYS A 166 37.76 -34.56 48.23
C LYS A 166 37.87 -33.03 48.40
N VAL A 167 36.93 -32.45 49.17
CA VAL A 167 37.13 -32.04 50.59
C VAL A 167 35.86 -31.35 51.14
N ALA A 168 35.51 -31.75 52.38
CA ALA A 168 34.77 -31.06 53.44
C ALA A 168 33.25 -30.77 53.34
N GLU A 169 32.54 -31.50 54.20
CA GLU A 169 31.36 -31.18 55.01
C GLU A 169 30.93 -29.70 55.13
N SER A 170 29.62 -29.49 54.95
CA SER A 170 28.82 -28.62 55.81
C SER A 170 27.34 -28.93 55.61
N ASP A 171 26.70 -29.39 56.69
CA ASP A 171 25.25 -29.40 56.88
C ASP A 171 24.65 -28.01 56.61
N TYR A 172 23.50 -27.95 55.93
CA TYR A 172 22.33 -27.19 56.38
C TYR A 172 21.08 -27.55 55.56
N VAL A 173 20.04 -27.91 56.30
CA VAL A 173 18.66 -28.12 55.83
C VAL A 173 18.07 -26.79 55.37
N SER A 174 17.45 -26.76 54.18
CA SER A 174 16.23 -25.97 53.93
C SER A 174 15.51 -26.45 52.68
N GLN A 175 14.27 -26.86 52.88
CA GLN A 175 13.25 -27.08 51.89
C GLN A 175 13.03 -25.78 51.10
N THR A 176 13.26 -25.81 49.79
CA THR A 176 12.75 -24.82 48.85
C THR A 176 11.68 -25.48 47.97
N PRO A 177 10.57 -24.81 47.68
CA PRO A 177 9.53 -25.36 46.82
C PRO A 177 10.10 -25.50 45.41
N VAL A 178 9.99 -26.71 44.85
CA VAL A 178 10.36 -27.02 43.47
C VAL A 178 9.55 -26.10 42.56
N ALA A 179 10.25 -25.18 41.92
CA ALA A 179 9.70 -24.34 40.86
C ALA A 179 9.13 -25.24 39.74
N PRO A 180 7.98 -24.89 39.14
CA PRO A 180 7.45 -25.62 37.99
C PRO A 180 8.49 -25.64 36.86
N PRO A 181 8.67 -26.77 36.15
CA PRO A 181 9.64 -26.88 35.08
C PRO A 181 9.15 -26.05 33.88
N HIS A 182 10.05 -25.18 33.41
CA HIS A 182 9.97 -24.44 32.16
C HIS A 182 8.68 -23.65 31.94
N GLY A 183 8.60 -22.49 32.59
CA GLY A 183 7.78 -21.41 32.10
C GLY A 183 8.09 -21.17 30.63
N VAL A 184 7.04 -21.17 29.81
CA VAL A 184 7.02 -20.53 28.49
C VAL A 184 7.79 -19.23 28.65
N LEU A 185 8.99 -19.14 28.07
CA LEU A 185 9.77 -17.92 28.08
C LEU A 185 8.88 -16.90 27.40
N SER A 186 8.20 -16.07 28.20
CA SER A 186 7.40 -14.97 27.71
C SER A 186 8.36 -14.15 26.86
N SER A 187 8.19 -14.22 25.54
CA SER A 187 8.94 -13.38 24.62
C SER A 187 8.87 -11.95 25.16
N PRO A 188 10.00 -11.22 25.23
CA PRO A 188 9.96 -9.85 25.69
C PRO A 188 8.91 -9.10 24.85
N PRO A 189 8.05 -8.29 25.51
CA PRO A 189 6.98 -7.60 24.80
C PRO A 189 7.59 -6.74 23.70
N LEU A 190 6.94 -6.72 22.53
CA LEU A 190 7.34 -5.85 21.42
C LEU A 190 7.49 -4.41 21.94
N LEU A 191 8.69 -3.85 21.79
CA LEU A 191 9.00 -2.51 22.23
C LEU A 191 8.83 -1.54 21.05
N LEU A 192 7.90 -0.61 21.22
CA LEU A 192 7.74 0.51 20.30
C LEU A 192 8.51 1.71 20.86
N GLU A 193 9.43 2.26 20.08
CA GLU A 193 10.27 3.38 20.49
C GLU A 193 10.07 4.58 19.57
N THR A 194 10.21 5.78 20.11
CA THR A 194 10.26 7.00 19.29
C THR A 194 11.60 7.06 18.55
N ILE A 195 11.57 7.45 17.28
CA ILE A 195 12.79 7.63 16.50
C ILE A 195 13.43 8.95 16.88
N GLU A 196 14.61 8.89 17.47
CA GLU A 196 15.46 10.04 17.76
C GLU A 196 16.61 10.09 16.74
N PHE A 197 16.81 11.25 16.11
CA PHE A 197 18.05 11.57 15.42
C PHE A 197 18.71 12.76 16.10
N PRO A 198 20.05 12.88 16.03
CA PRO A 198 20.73 14.12 16.36
C PRO A 198 20.23 15.19 15.38
N ALA A 199 19.17 15.87 15.81
CA ALA A 199 18.48 16.87 15.02
C ALA A 199 19.43 18.04 14.79
N ALA A 200 19.44 18.57 13.58
CA ALA A 200 19.67 20.00 13.51
C ALA A 200 18.48 20.73 14.11
N VAL A 201 18.71 21.96 14.56
CA VAL A 201 17.66 22.88 15.03
C VAL A 201 16.43 22.68 14.16
N ALA A 202 15.37 22.13 14.75
CA ALA A 202 14.16 21.76 14.03
C ALA A 202 13.75 22.96 13.19
N GLN A 203 13.96 22.87 11.88
CA GLN A 203 13.26 23.77 10.99
C GLN A 203 11.83 23.27 11.05
N ASN A 204 11.04 23.91 11.92
CA ASN A 204 9.59 23.91 11.81
C ASN A 204 9.28 24.59 10.48
N VAL A 205 9.50 23.85 9.39
CA VAL A 205 9.08 24.26 8.06
C VAL A 205 7.58 24.36 8.18
N ALA A 206 7.06 25.58 8.15
CA ALA A 206 5.62 25.80 8.12
C ALA A 206 5.05 24.93 6.99
N GLU A 207 4.05 24.11 7.31
CA GLU A 207 3.44 23.06 6.47
C GLU A 207 3.06 23.51 5.04
N GLN A 208 3.05 24.81 4.76
CA GLN A 208 2.51 25.43 3.56
C GLN A 208 3.52 25.64 2.41
N SER A 209 4.83 25.48 2.63
CA SER A 209 5.83 25.95 1.65
C SER A 209 6.59 24.87 0.87
N LEU A 210 6.72 23.64 1.39
CA LEU A 210 7.57 22.60 0.79
C LEU A 210 6.78 21.37 0.36
N ARG A 211 7.07 20.89 -0.85
CA ARG A 211 6.51 19.64 -1.39
C ARG A 211 7.02 18.45 -0.55
N PRO A 212 6.19 17.45 -0.21
CA PRO A 212 6.61 16.30 0.61
C PRO A 212 7.84 15.56 0.06
N ALA A 213 7.92 15.41 -1.26
CA ALA A 213 9.09 14.83 -1.93
C ALA A 213 10.39 15.62 -1.67
N ALA A 214 10.34 16.95 -1.54
CA ALA A 214 11.53 17.74 -1.25
C ALA A 214 12.04 17.52 0.20
N LEU A 215 11.13 17.27 1.15
CA LEU A 215 11.51 16.93 2.54
C LEU A 215 12.21 15.56 2.58
N LEU A 216 11.67 14.59 1.84
CA LEU A 216 12.28 13.27 1.68
C LEU A 216 13.66 13.38 1.01
N GLU A 217 13.79 14.16 -0.07
CA GLU A 217 15.05 14.38 -0.78
C GLU A 217 16.12 14.96 0.15
N GLN A 218 15.76 15.96 0.96
CA GLN A 218 16.68 16.58 1.93
C GLN A 218 17.19 15.57 2.95
N ASN A 219 16.31 14.77 3.53
CA ASN A 219 16.71 13.75 4.51
C ASN A 219 17.53 12.62 3.88
N LEU A 220 17.16 12.15 2.68
CA LEU A 220 17.93 11.16 1.94
C LEU A 220 19.32 11.69 1.54
N SER A 221 19.41 12.96 1.14
CA SER A 221 20.68 13.63 0.85
C SER A 221 21.55 13.81 2.10
N ALA A 222 20.91 14.04 3.26
CA ALA A 222 21.56 14.20 4.56
C ALA A 222 22.16 12.89 5.08
N ILE A 223 21.59 11.73 4.74
CA ILE A 223 22.19 10.43 5.06
C ILE A 223 23.26 9.97 4.06
N GLY A 224 23.55 10.80 3.04
CA GLY A 224 24.67 10.57 2.12
C GLY A 224 24.29 10.16 0.70
N LEU A 225 23.00 10.11 0.35
CA LEU A 225 22.58 9.85 -1.03
C LEU A 225 22.95 11.06 -1.91
N LYS A 226 23.39 10.82 -3.16
CA LYS A 226 23.62 11.93 -4.11
C LYS A 226 22.30 12.57 -4.49
N THR A 227 22.30 13.89 -4.71
CA THR A 227 21.08 14.69 -4.94
C THR A 227 20.16 14.13 -6.02
N SER A 228 20.69 13.74 -7.18
CA SER A 228 19.87 13.15 -8.26
C SER A 228 19.23 11.81 -7.89
N SER A 229 19.93 10.97 -7.12
CA SER A 229 19.36 9.72 -6.59
C SER A 229 18.35 9.99 -5.47
N ALA A 230 18.61 10.99 -4.64
CA ALA A 230 17.72 11.40 -3.55
C ALA A 230 16.40 11.98 -4.07
N GLU A 231 16.43 12.86 -5.07
CA GLU A 231 15.24 13.45 -5.69
C GLU A 231 14.36 12.35 -6.31
N ARG A 232 14.98 11.43 -7.05
CA ARG A 232 14.28 10.33 -7.70
C ARG A 232 13.68 9.36 -6.70
N LEU A 233 14.48 8.90 -5.72
CA LEU A 233 13.97 8.00 -4.67
C LEU A 233 12.89 8.69 -3.82
N ALA A 234 13.05 9.97 -3.49
CA ALA A 234 12.04 10.72 -2.76
C ALA A 234 10.71 10.78 -3.50
N THR A 235 10.75 10.95 -4.82
CA THR A 235 9.56 10.93 -5.69
C THR A 235 8.93 9.53 -5.70
N GLU A 236 9.74 8.48 -5.81
CA GLU A 236 9.31 7.08 -5.78
C GLU A 236 8.63 6.70 -4.45
N VAL A 237 9.24 7.11 -3.33
CA VAL A 237 8.73 6.92 -1.97
C VAL A 237 7.45 7.72 -1.75
N PHE A 238 7.42 9.00 -2.17
CA PHE A 238 6.23 9.83 -2.01
C PHE A 238 5.05 9.29 -2.81
N ALA A 239 5.26 8.90 -4.08
CA ALA A 239 4.23 8.27 -4.89
C ALA A 239 3.67 6.99 -4.22
N ALA A 240 4.53 6.20 -3.54
CA ALA A 240 4.12 4.97 -2.88
C ALA A 240 3.25 5.27 -1.65
N ILE A 241 3.67 6.25 -0.84
CA ILE A 241 2.93 6.73 0.32
C ILE A 241 1.56 7.28 -0.11
N SER A 242 1.51 8.11 -1.15
CA SER A 242 0.25 8.63 -1.71
C SER A 242 -0.67 7.55 -2.27
N SER A 243 -0.17 6.32 -2.40
CA SER A 243 -0.93 5.12 -2.82
C SER A 243 -1.27 4.20 -1.63
N CYS A 244 -1.07 4.66 -0.39
CA CYS A 244 -1.27 3.87 0.84
C CYS A 244 -0.44 2.58 0.87
N CYS A 245 0.70 2.56 0.18
CA CYS A 245 1.61 1.42 0.15
C CYS A 245 2.56 1.46 1.36
N LEU A 246 2.93 0.28 1.84
CA LEU A 246 4.10 0.11 2.70
C LEU A 246 5.36 0.27 1.84
N VAL A 247 6.32 1.09 2.27
CA VAL A 247 7.57 1.28 1.54
C VAL A 247 8.67 0.42 2.16
N SER A 248 9.14 -0.59 1.43
CA SER A 248 10.22 -1.45 1.89
C SER A 248 11.55 -1.00 1.29
N PHE A 249 12.59 -0.97 2.11
CA PHE A 249 13.96 -0.71 1.68
C PHE A 249 14.83 -1.94 1.90
N LYS A 250 15.72 -2.21 0.95
CA LYS A 250 16.75 -3.26 1.01
C LYS A 250 18.14 -2.63 0.91
N GLY A 251 19.14 -3.30 1.46
CA GLY A 251 20.55 -2.91 1.37
C GLY A 251 21.09 -2.25 2.62
N ALA A 252 22.37 -1.89 2.58
CA ALA A 252 23.15 -1.52 3.78
C ALA A 252 22.59 -0.30 4.54
N PHE A 253 21.88 0.60 3.85
CA PHE A 253 21.29 1.81 4.42
C PHE A 253 19.77 1.74 4.64
N ALA A 254 19.15 0.55 4.48
CA ALA A 254 17.69 0.39 4.51
C ALA A 254 17.04 0.95 5.78
N THR A 255 17.54 0.56 6.96
CA THR A 255 17.00 1.04 8.25
C THR A 255 17.18 2.54 8.41
N LEU A 256 18.32 3.08 7.98
CA LEU A 256 18.62 4.51 8.08
C LEU A 256 17.69 5.34 7.17
N ALA A 257 17.48 4.90 5.93
CA ALA A 257 16.58 5.53 4.98
C ALA A 257 15.12 5.46 5.45
N ALA A 258 14.66 4.31 5.95
CA ALA A 258 13.32 4.14 6.49
C ALA A 258 13.02 5.15 7.61
N ARG A 259 13.95 5.28 8.57
CA ARG A 259 13.82 6.26 9.65
C ARG A 259 13.90 7.70 9.15
N ALA A 260 14.78 7.98 8.19
CA ALA A 260 14.93 9.32 7.59
C ALA A 260 13.64 9.77 6.89
N CYS A 261 12.98 8.88 6.15
CA CYS A 261 11.70 9.14 5.50
C CYS A 261 10.56 9.31 6.51
N ALA A 262 10.52 8.49 7.56
CA ALA A 262 9.53 8.64 8.63
C ALA A 262 9.62 10.02 9.29
N ILE A 263 10.82 10.44 9.69
CA ILE A 263 11.06 11.75 10.32
C ILE A 263 10.74 12.90 9.36
N ALA A 264 11.04 12.76 8.07
CA ALA A 264 10.77 13.80 7.08
C ALA A 264 9.29 14.19 7.04
N LEU A 265 8.38 13.23 7.29
CA LEU A 265 6.94 13.40 7.10
C LEU A 265 6.14 13.45 8.40
N ALA A 266 6.51 12.66 9.41
CA ALA A 266 5.80 12.59 10.69
C ALA A 266 6.56 13.27 11.84
N GLY A 267 7.84 13.63 11.65
CA GLY A 267 8.65 14.32 12.64
C GLY A 267 8.71 13.54 13.94
N SER A 268 8.26 14.16 15.04
CA SER A 268 8.23 13.51 16.35
C SER A 268 7.16 12.40 16.50
N GLN A 269 6.23 12.25 15.55
CA GLN A 269 5.25 11.14 15.50
C GLN A 269 5.78 9.95 14.69
N SER A 270 7.09 9.71 14.78
CA SER A 270 7.78 8.63 14.09
C SER A 270 8.23 7.59 15.12
N PHE A 271 7.79 6.35 14.91
CA PHE A 271 8.06 5.23 15.80
C PHE A 271 8.85 4.15 15.08
N ARG A 272 9.70 3.43 15.81
CA ARG A 272 10.37 2.21 15.34
C ARG A 272 9.92 1.00 16.13
N LEU A 273 9.84 -0.12 15.45
CA LEU A 273 9.64 -1.44 16.04
C LEU A 273 10.64 -2.39 15.40
N ALA A 274 11.53 -2.95 16.24
CA ALA A 274 12.43 -4.00 15.81
C ALA A 274 11.65 -5.31 15.66
N VAL A 275 11.60 -5.86 14.45
CA VAL A 275 10.87 -7.09 14.17
C VAL A 275 11.71 -8.27 14.67
N PRO A 276 11.19 -9.07 15.63
CA PRO A 276 11.94 -10.21 16.17
C PRO A 276 12.15 -11.28 15.12
N ILE A 277 13.12 -12.15 15.34
CA ILE A 277 13.31 -13.36 14.53
C ILE A 277 12.28 -14.40 14.96
N GLY A 278 11.56 -14.99 14.00
CA GLY A 278 10.63 -16.09 14.25
C GLY A 278 9.20 -15.78 13.81
N VAL A 279 8.23 -16.00 14.71
CA VAL A 279 6.80 -15.79 14.40
C VAL A 279 6.30 -14.60 15.22
N LEU A 280 5.68 -13.65 14.52
CA LEU A 280 5.04 -12.48 15.13
C LEU A 280 3.52 -12.63 15.05
N ASN A 281 2.86 -12.59 16.20
CA ASN A 281 1.40 -12.64 16.24
C ASN A 281 0.82 -11.29 15.80
N ALA A 282 -0.06 -11.32 14.80
CA ALA A 282 -0.76 -10.16 14.27
C ALA A 282 -1.49 -9.36 15.37
N SER A 283 -2.18 -10.04 16.30
CA SER A 283 -2.86 -9.40 17.44
C SER A 283 -1.90 -8.76 18.45
N GLU A 284 -0.70 -9.30 18.61
CA GLU A 284 0.34 -8.69 19.44
C GLU A 284 0.85 -7.40 18.79
N LEU A 285 1.18 -7.46 17.50
CA LEU A 285 1.59 -6.31 16.71
C LEU A 285 0.55 -5.18 16.77
N SER A 286 -0.73 -5.51 16.59
CA SER A 286 -1.82 -4.53 16.67
C SER A 286 -1.93 -3.91 18.07
N ARG A 287 -1.86 -4.73 19.14
CA ARG A 287 -1.90 -4.23 20.52
C ARG A 287 -0.73 -3.30 20.87
N THR A 288 0.43 -3.54 20.28
CA THR A 288 1.62 -2.70 20.49
C THR A 288 1.54 -1.38 19.71
N ILE A 289 1.06 -1.40 18.46
CA ILE A 289 0.99 -0.19 17.62
C ILE A 289 -0.16 0.71 18.02
N ASN A 290 -1.36 0.16 18.25
CA ASN A 290 -2.60 0.91 18.43
C ASN A 290 -2.55 2.05 19.47
N PRO A 291 -1.89 1.89 20.64
CA PRO A 291 -1.84 2.95 21.65
C PRO A 291 -1.01 4.17 21.23
N ALA A 292 -0.05 4.00 20.31
CA ALA A 292 0.85 5.07 19.89
C ALA A 292 0.29 5.95 18.77
N VAL A 293 -0.80 5.51 18.13
CA VAL A 293 -1.37 6.19 16.97
C VAL A 293 -2.60 7.00 17.38
N PRO A 294 -2.55 8.34 17.29
CA PRO A 294 -3.69 9.16 17.67
C PRO A 294 -4.89 8.91 16.73
N LEU A 295 -6.05 8.60 17.31
CA LEU A 295 -7.30 8.31 16.60
C LEU A 295 -7.83 9.51 15.79
N GLU A 296 -7.62 10.74 16.29
CA GLU A 296 -8.26 11.96 15.78
C GLU A 296 -7.25 13.08 15.47
N SER A 297 -6.06 12.73 14.99
CA SER A 297 -5.10 13.74 14.55
C SER A 297 -5.20 13.96 13.04
N ASP A 298 -5.28 15.22 12.63
CA ASP A 298 -5.05 15.64 11.24
C ASP A 298 -3.58 15.41 10.82
N GLN A 299 -2.71 15.17 11.80
CA GLN A 299 -1.29 14.90 11.60
C GLN A 299 -1.03 13.43 11.30
N VAL A 300 -0.01 13.22 10.49
CA VAL A 300 0.45 11.90 10.08
C VAL A 300 1.40 11.31 11.12
N ALA A 301 1.23 10.02 11.41
CA ALA A 301 2.18 9.23 12.18
C ALA A 301 2.87 8.21 11.27
N ALA A 302 4.12 7.90 11.58
CA ALA A 302 4.94 6.95 10.82
C ALA A 302 5.46 5.82 11.71
N LEU A 303 5.48 4.61 11.16
CA LEU A 303 6.02 3.40 11.77
C LEU A 303 7.14 2.83 10.89
N VAL A 304 8.29 2.57 11.49
CA VAL A 304 9.42 1.88 10.87
C VAL A 304 9.53 0.47 11.43
N LEU A 305 9.37 -0.53 10.57
CA LEU A 305 9.56 -1.94 10.89
C LEU A 305 10.99 -2.37 10.50
N GLU A 306 11.82 -2.66 11.50
CA GLU A 306 13.23 -2.99 11.26
C GLU A 306 13.41 -4.49 11.10
N GLY A 307 13.81 -4.93 9.91
CA GLY A 307 13.94 -6.36 9.58
C GLY A 307 12.59 -7.05 9.38
N LEU A 308 11.71 -6.48 8.55
CA LEU A 308 10.35 -7.01 8.32
C LEU A 308 10.33 -8.49 7.90
N ASN A 309 11.35 -8.94 7.17
CA ASN A 309 11.54 -10.33 6.76
C ASN A 309 12.21 -11.22 7.83
N ASN A 310 12.35 -10.77 9.08
CA ASN A 310 12.72 -11.66 10.20
C ASN A 310 11.56 -12.58 10.62
N VAL A 311 10.34 -12.28 10.16
CA VAL A 311 9.14 -13.10 10.35
C VAL A 311 8.43 -13.38 9.03
N PRO A 312 7.61 -14.45 8.95
CA PRO A 312 6.76 -14.71 7.78
C PRO A 312 5.77 -13.55 7.60
N VAL A 313 5.97 -12.76 6.55
CA VAL A 313 5.18 -11.53 6.30
C VAL A 313 3.71 -11.84 6.09
N GLU A 314 3.39 -13.00 5.50
CA GLU A 314 2.02 -13.50 5.35
C GLU A 314 1.25 -13.55 6.67
N ALA A 315 1.91 -13.75 7.81
CA ALA A 315 1.25 -13.83 9.12
C ALA A 315 0.78 -12.46 9.64
N ILE A 316 1.35 -11.37 9.11
CA ILE A 316 1.07 -9.99 9.56
C ILE A 316 0.60 -9.05 8.44
N ALA A 317 0.56 -9.53 7.19
CA ALA A 317 0.28 -8.72 6.01
C ALA A 317 -1.08 -8.00 6.08
N ASP A 318 -2.13 -8.68 6.52
CA ASP A 318 -3.47 -8.07 6.59
C ASP A 318 -3.52 -6.90 7.60
N ILE A 319 -2.85 -7.03 8.75
CA ILE A 319 -2.80 -5.94 9.73
C ILE A 319 -1.97 -4.77 9.22
N LEU A 320 -0.85 -5.04 8.55
CA LEU A 320 -0.06 -3.98 7.92
C LEU A 320 -0.85 -3.29 6.80
N PHE A 321 -1.66 -4.03 6.05
CA PHE A 321 -2.56 -3.49 5.03
C PHE A 321 -3.62 -2.57 5.64
N ASP A 322 -4.25 -2.98 6.74
CA ASP A 322 -5.30 -2.20 7.42
C ASP A 322 -4.73 -0.91 8.01
N LEU A 323 -3.52 -0.99 8.59
CA LEU A 323 -2.80 0.17 9.13
C LEU A 323 -2.37 1.14 8.03
N SER A 324 -1.93 0.65 6.87
CA SER A 324 -1.50 1.52 5.76
C SER A 324 -2.66 2.17 5.01
N THR A 325 -3.85 1.57 5.03
CA THR A 325 -5.05 2.08 4.32
C THR A 325 -6.01 2.87 5.20
N GLY A 326 -5.80 2.87 6.50
CA GLY A 326 -6.71 3.54 7.42
C GLY A 326 -8.04 2.82 7.63
N SER A 327 -8.16 1.55 7.22
CA SER A 327 -9.41 0.76 7.33
C SER A 327 -9.91 0.63 8.78
N ALA A 328 -9.00 0.75 9.76
CA ALA A 328 -9.31 0.77 11.19
C ALA A 328 -9.54 2.19 11.77
N GLY A 329 -9.78 3.20 10.92
CA GLY A 329 -9.88 4.61 11.32
C GLY A 329 -8.54 5.26 11.67
N ARG A 330 -7.42 4.58 11.37
CA ARG A 330 -6.05 5.00 11.70
C ARG A 330 -5.14 4.75 10.51
N GLU A 331 -4.76 5.81 9.82
CA GLU A 331 -3.83 5.75 8.69
C GLU A 331 -2.40 6.01 9.20
N LEU A 332 -1.50 5.07 8.91
CA LEU A 332 -0.07 5.16 9.23
C LEU A 332 0.78 5.11 7.97
N LEU A 333 1.84 5.92 7.96
CA LEU A 333 2.93 5.70 7.03
C LEU A 333 3.78 4.55 7.52
N ILE A 334 3.86 3.48 6.74
CA ILE A 334 4.66 2.32 7.11
C ILE A 334 5.88 2.24 6.21
N PHE A 335 7.05 2.32 6.84
CA PHE A 335 8.33 2.05 6.22
C PHE A 335 8.89 0.75 6.81
N ALA A 336 9.62 0.00 6.00
CA ALA A 336 10.28 -1.21 6.47
C ALA A 336 11.72 -1.26 5.95
N SER A 337 12.60 -1.85 6.75
CA SER A 337 13.86 -2.37 6.24
C SER A 337 13.78 -3.88 6.13
N LEU A 338 14.34 -4.42 5.05
CA LEU A 338 14.57 -5.84 4.86
C LEU A 338 15.99 -6.14 5.36
N GLY A 339 16.09 -7.12 6.26
CA GLY A 339 17.36 -7.63 6.73
C GLY A 339 18.00 -8.55 5.70
N ASP A 340 19.33 -8.58 5.71
CA ASP A 340 20.14 -9.53 4.95
C ASP A 340 20.86 -10.47 5.93
N GLY A 341 21.09 -11.72 5.51
CA GLY A 341 21.87 -12.71 6.26
C GLY A 341 21.05 -13.89 6.77
N ALA A 342 21.66 -14.70 7.64
CA ALA A 342 21.15 -16.02 8.01
C ALA A 342 19.85 -16.00 8.84
N SER A 343 19.55 -14.87 9.51
CA SER A 343 18.32 -14.70 10.29
C SER A 343 17.16 -14.15 9.48
N ALA A 344 17.42 -13.66 8.26
CA ALA A 344 16.43 -13.05 7.40
C ALA A 344 15.79 -14.12 6.51
N LEU A 345 14.46 -14.12 6.44
CA LEU A 345 13.74 -14.96 5.49
C LEU A 345 13.92 -14.39 4.07
N PRO A 346 13.96 -15.27 3.06
CA PRO A 346 13.97 -14.84 1.67
C PRO A 346 12.78 -13.93 1.35
N GLU A 347 13.00 -12.98 0.45
CA GLU A 347 11.93 -12.11 -0.05
C GLU A 347 10.80 -12.96 -0.64
N CYS A 348 9.57 -12.66 -0.24
CA CYS A 348 8.38 -13.37 -0.70
C CYS A 348 7.39 -12.41 -1.36
N SER A 349 6.50 -12.94 -2.19
CA SER A 349 5.59 -12.09 -2.97
C SER A 349 4.57 -11.30 -2.12
N HIS A 350 4.38 -11.70 -0.84
CA HIS A 350 3.53 -10.98 0.11
C HIS A 350 4.10 -9.62 0.51
N LEU A 351 5.43 -9.43 0.46
CA LEU A 351 6.04 -8.11 0.65
C LEU A 351 5.54 -7.12 -0.42
N LEU A 352 5.49 -7.58 -1.67
CA LEU A 352 4.98 -6.78 -2.79
C LEU A 352 3.47 -6.60 -2.74
N ASP A 353 2.72 -7.47 -2.08
CA ASP A 353 1.30 -7.22 -1.85
C ASP A 353 1.07 -5.99 -0.95
N LEU A 354 2.07 -5.65 -0.11
CA LEU A 354 2.05 -4.48 0.76
C LEU A 354 2.57 -3.21 0.07
N GLY A 355 3.56 -3.31 -0.82
CA GLY A 355 4.06 -2.16 -1.57
C GLY A 355 5.41 -2.39 -2.25
N PRO A 356 6.05 -1.35 -2.80
CA PRO A 356 7.32 -1.51 -3.51
C PRO A 356 8.49 -1.85 -2.58
N ILE A 357 9.49 -2.51 -3.15
CA ILE A 357 10.78 -2.79 -2.52
C ILE A 357 11.86 -2.00 -3.26
N PHE A 358 12.53 -1.09 -2.57
CA PHE A 358 13.60 -0.27 -3.13
C PHE A 358 14.97 -0.75 -2.63
N ASP A 359 15.80 -1.27 -3.54
CA ASP A 359 17.17 -1.67 -3.23
C ASP A 359 18.11 -0.46 -3.24
N LEU A 360 18.56 -0.08 -2.06
CA LEU A 360 19.38 1.11 -1.88
C LEU A 360 20.83 0.91 -2.32
N ASP A 361 21.31 -0.33 -2.46
CA ASP A 361 22.71 -0.61 -2.80
C ASP A 361 23.00 -0.31 -4.27
N VAL A 362 21.97 -0.22 -5.12
CA VAL A 362 22.13 0.17 -6.52
C VAL A 362 22.14 1.69 -6.75
N LEU A 363 21.83 2.48 -5.71
CA LEU A 363 21.79 3.94 -5.80
C LEU A 363 23.18 4.57 -5.63
N ASP A 364 23.32 5.82 -6.05
CA ASP A 364 24.59 6.52 -5.93
C ASP A 364 24.75 7.20 -4.57
N TRP A 365 25.65 6.66 -3.75
CA TRP A 365 26.03 7.22 -2.46
C TRP A 365 27.27 8.10 -2.54
N LYS A 366 27.39 9.06 -1.63
CA LYS A 366 28.61 9.84 -1.41
C LYS A 366 29.62 8.95 -0.66
N LEU A 367 30.87 8.94 -1.12
CA LEU A 367 31.96 8.18 -0.49
C LEU A 367 32.28 8.68 0.93
N THR A 368 32.09 9.98 1.16
CA THR A 368 32.24 10.60 2.47
C THR A 368 30.86 10.94 3.02
N PRO A 369 30.49 10.46 4.23
CA PRO A 369 29.24 10.82 4.84
C PRO A 369 29.24 12.34 5.08
N PRO A 370 28.15 13.05 4.77
CA PRO A 370 28.05 14.46 5.10
C PRO A 370 28.10 14.59 6.63
N VAL A 371 29.12 15.27 7.14
CA VAL A 371 29.29 15.49 8.58
C VAL A 371 28.06 16.24 9.10
N ALA A 372 27.25 15.57 9.92
CA ALA A 372 26.11 16.14 10.62
C ALA A 372 25.19 17.02 9.75
N ALA A 373 24.82 16.54 8.56
CA ALA A 373 23.83 17.25 7.76
C ALA A 373 22.50 17.31 8.54
N PRO A 374 21.90 18.50 8.67
CA PRO A 374 20.64 18.68 9.36
C PRO A 374 19.54 17.82 8.73
N MET A 375 18.93 16.91 9.51
CA MET A 375 17.69 16.26 9.07
C MET A 375 16.51 17.18 9.35
N VAL A 376 15.61 17.26 8.39
CA VAL A 376 14.35 18.00 8.52
C VAL A 376 13.31 17.09 9.18
N SER A 377 12.61 17.67 10.15
CA SER A 377 11.50 17.05 10.86
C SER A 377 10.25 17.89 10.59
N CYS A 378 9.34 17.38 9.76
CA CYS A 378 8.06 18.02 9.48
C CYS A 378 6.93 17.18 10.08
N ARG A 379 5.86 17.85 10.54
CA ARG A 379 4.61 17.18 10.86
C ARG A 379 3.65 17.50 9.73
N MET A 380 3.42 16.52 8.86
CA MET A 380 2.52 16.72 7.74
C MET A 380 1.07 16.43 8.10
N GLY A 381 0.17 17.26 7.58
CA GLY A 381 -1.25 16.96 7.52
C GLY A 381 -1.56 15.83 6.54
N ARG A 382 -2.53 14.98 6.87
CA ARG A 382 -2.96 13.83 6.04
C ARG A 382 -3.40 14.24 4.63
N MET A 383 -4.07 15.39 4.52
CA MET A 383 -4.54 15.92 3.24
C MET A 383 -3.42 16.19 2.24
N SER A 384 -2.22 16.51 2.73
CA SER A 384 -1.05 16.82 1.91
C SER A 384 -0.36 15.58 1.34
N LEU A 385 -0.77 14.37 1.76
CA LEU A 385 -0.26 13.09 1.25
C LEU A 385 -1.16 12.46 0.19
N ARG A 386 -2.35 13.03 -0.05
CA ARG A 386 -3.32 12.46 -0.99
C ARG A 386 -2.78 12.42 -2.43
N PRO A 387 -3.21 11.43 -3.22
CA PRO A 387 -2.72 11.21 -4.58
C PRO A 387 -2.87 12.45 -5.45
N VAL A 388 -1.89 12.63 -6.34
CA VAL A 388 -1.83 13.75 -7.28
C VAL A 388 -2.64 13.37 -8.52
N VAL A 389 -3.95 13.60 -8.46
CA VAL A 389 -4.91 13.63 -9.60
C VAL A 389 -5.00 12.34 -10.45
N ASP A 390 -6.16 12.10 -11.06
CA ASP A 390 -6.38 11.05 -12.07
C ASP A 390 -5.55 11.31 -13.34
N ALA A 391 -4.24 11.05 -13.27
CA ALA A 391 -3.39 11.06 -14.45
C ALA A 391 -3.90 9.98 -15.43
N SER A 392 -4.20 10.38 -16.67
CA SER A 392 -4.47 9.46 -17.78
C SER A 392 -3.16 8.83 -18.22
N ALA A 393 -2.65 7.91 -17.40
CA ALA A 393 -1.48 7.12 -17.74
C ALA A 393 -1.90 6.00 -18.70
N ASP A 394 -1.06 5.71 -19.70
CA ASP A 394 -1.14 4.43 -20.39
C ASP A 394 -0.70 3.34 -19.41
N LEU A 395 -1.69 2.60 -18.90
CA LEU A 395 -1.51 1.56 -17.89
C LEU A 395 -1.29 0.19 -18.52
N GLU A 396 -1.57 0.02 -19.82
CA GLU A 396 -1.60 -1.30 -20.44
C GLU A 396 -0.22 -1.94 -20.42
N ASP A 397 0.81 -1.17 -20.77
CA ASP A 397 2.20 -1.64 -20.77
C ASP A 397 2.68 -2.04 -19.37
N PHE A 398 2.41 -1.20 -18.37
CA PHE A 398 2.80 -1.50 -16.99
C PHE A 398 2.08 -2.76 -16.46
N LEU A 399 0.77 -2.87 -16.69
CA LEU A 399 -0.01 -4.03 -16.28
C LEU A 399 0.39 -5.30 -17.02
N ALA A 400 0.71 -5.20 -18.31
CA ALA A 400 1.21 -6.33 -19.09
C ALA A 400 2.52 -6.86 -18.50
N LEU A 401 3.46 -5.96 -18.18
CA LEU A 401 4.73 -6.31 -17.55
C LEU A 401 4.54 -6.89 -16.13
N LEU A 402 3.70 -6.27 -15.31
CA LEU A 402 3.40 -6.73 -13.95
C LEU A 402 2.82 -8.16 -13.94
N ARG A 403 1.97 -8.47 -14.92
CA ARG A 403 1.30 -9.78 -15.05
C ARG A 403 2.12 -10.82 -15.81
N LYS A 404 3.21 -10.44 -16.48
CA LYS A 404 3.95 -11.32 -17.39
C LYS A 404 4.46 -12.59 -16.70
N TYR A 405 5.01 -12.43 -15.49
CA TYR A 405 5.60 -13.53 -14.72
C TYR A 405 4.97 -13.70 -13.32
N GLY A 406 4.20 -12.72 -12.84
CA GLY A 406 3.53 -12.80 -11.54
C GLY A 406 2.21 -13.55 -11.59
N ARG A 407 1.86 -14.25 -10.50
CA ARG A 407 0.47 -14.67 -10.27
C ARG A 407 -0.41 -13.42 -10.11
N ARG A 408 -1.62 -13.46 -10.67
CA ARG A 408 -2.58 -12.36 -10.50
C ARG A 408 -2.93 -12.19 -9.04
N ASN A 409 -2.66 -11.01 -8.50
CA ASN A 409 -3.10 -10.58 -7.18
C ASN A 409 -3.76 -9.20 -7.31
N PRO A 410 -5.11 -9.10 -7.18
CA PRO A 410 -5.81 -7.84 -7.31
C PRO A 410 -5.37 -6.76 -6.32
N ARG A 411 -4.93 -7.13 -5.11
CA ARG A 411 -4.43 -6.17 -4.11
C ARG A 411 -3.13 -5.53 -4.58
N ARG A 412 -2.17 -6.36 -5.01
CA ARG A 412 -0.89 -5.91 -5.59
C ARG A 412 -1.10 -5.06 -6.82
N GLU A 413 -1.92 -5.51 -7.77
CA GLU A 413 -2.18 -4.79 -9.02
C GLU A 413 -2.78 -3.39 -8.75
N ARG A 414 -3.75 -3.28 -7.83
CA ARG A 414 -4.34 -1.98 -7.49
C ARG A 414 -3.31 -1.02 -6.89
N ARG A 415 -2.50 -1.49 -5.94
CA ARG A 415 -1.45 -0.67 -5.30
C ARG A 415 -0.36 -0.27 -6.28
N ALA A 416 0.12 -1.21 -7.08
CA ALA A 416 1.12 -0.96 -8.12
C ALA A 416 0.62 0.03 -9.17
N VAL A 417 -0.64 -0.09 -9.62
CA VAL A 417 -1.25 0.86 -10.56
C VAL A 417 -1.42 2.24 -9.94
N SER A 418 -1.89 2.32 -8.69
CA SER A 418 -2.00 3.59 -7.98
C SER A 418 -0.64 4.27 -7.84
N HIS A 419 0.39 3.49 -7.49
CA HIS A 419 1.78 3.97 -7.41
C HIS A 419 2.27 4.49 -8.75
N TYR A 420 2.06 3.72 -9.81
CA TYR A 420 2.45 4.11 -11.16
C TYR A 420 1.73 5.37 -11.64
N LYS A 421 0.43 5.52 -11.38
CA LYS A 421 -0.31 6.76 -11.68
C LYS A 421 0.29 7.97 -10.97
N ASN A 422 0.60 7.84 -9.68
CA ASN A 422 1.25 8.90 -8.92
C ASN A 422 2.66 9.20 -9.45
N LEU A 423 3.42 8.18 -9.85
CA LEU A 423 4.71 8.38 -10.53
C LEU A 423 4.55 9.15 -11.84
N VAL A 424 3.56 8.81 -12.67
CA VAL A 424 3.28 9.53 -13.93
C VAL A 424 2.90 10.98 -13.66
N ALA A 425 2.08 11.24 -12.64
CA ALA A 425 1.70 12.60 -12.25
C ALA A 425 2.88 13.45 -11.74
N MET A 426 3.88 12.82 -11.14
CA MET A 426 5.06 13.48 -10.58
C MET A 426 6.25 13.55 -11.56
N SER A 427 6.27 12.72 -12.60
CA SER A 427 7.35 12.64 -13.57
C SER A 427 7.18 13.67 -14.69
N SER A 428 8.23 14.45 -14.96
CA SER A 428 8.28 15.34 -16.12
C SER A 428 8.72 14.63 -17.41
N GLU A 429 9.42 13.49 -17.29
CA GLU A 429 10.03 12.77 -18.40
C GLU A 429 9.19 11.56 -18.84
N ALA A 430 9.02 11.41 -20.15
CA ALA A 430 8.37 10.24 -20.73
C ALA A 430 9.14 8.95 -20.40
N GLY A 431 8.44 7.92 -19.90
CA GLY A 431 9.02 6.63 -19.53
C GLY A 431 9.75 6.59 -18.19
N ALA A 432 9.99 7.74 -17.53
CA ALA A 432 10.63 7.76 -16.19
C ALA A 432 9.78 7.03 -15.15
N ALA A 433 8.46 7.22 -15.18
CA ALA A 433 7.53 6.52 -14.29
C ALA A 433 7.62 5.00 -14.43
N LEU A 434 7.77 4.47 -15.65
CA LEU A 434 7.86 3.03 -15.88
C LEU A 434 9.18 2.48 -15.36
N LYS A 435 10.29 3.20 -15.54
CA LYS A 435 11.60 2.84 -14.97
C LYS A 435 11.57 2.83 -13.44
N SER A 436 10.94 3.84 -12.83
CA SER A 436 10.71 3.91 -11.38
C SER A 436 9.84 2.76 -10.87
N ALA A 437 8.78 2.42 -11.60
CA ALA A 437 7.93 1.28 -11.25
C ALA A 437 8.65 -0.07 -11.47
N ALA A 438 9.49 -0.18 -12.49
CA ALA A 438 10.32 -1.35 -12.72
C ALA A 438 11.31 -1.58 -11.57
N TYR A 439 11.91 -0.50 -11.08
CA TYR A 439 12.82 -0.50 -9.94
C TYR A 439 12.16 -0.99 -8.65
N GLY A 440 10.96 -0.47 -8.31
CA GLY A 440 10.29 -0.80 -7.05
C GLY A 440 9.37 -2.03 -7.07
N TRP A 441 8.85 -2.42 -8.25
CA TRP A 441 7.83 -3.48 -8.37
C TRP A 441 8.22 -4.62 -9.28
N LEU A 442 8.62 -4.33 -10.52
CA LEU A 442 8.77 -5.39 -11.53
C LEU A 442 10.01 -6.25 -11.29
N LEU A 443 11.17 -5.62 -11.10
CA LEU A 443 12.42 -6.35 -10.88
C LEU A 443 12.40 -7.16 -9.57
N PRO A 444 11.98 -6.59 -8.41
CA PRO A 444 11.80 -7.39 -7.20
C PRO A 444 10.81 -8.54 -7.39
N LEU A 445 9.69 -8.32 -8.08
CA LEU A 445 8.71 -9.38 -8.34
C LEU A 445 9.30 -10.52 -9.17
N TRP A 446 9.98 -10.18 -10.26
CA TRP A 446 10.56 -11.16 -11.16
C TRP A 446 11.71 -11.93 -10.49
N ALA A 447 12.49 -11.27 -9.63
CA ALA A 447 13.51 -11.92 -8.82
C ALA A 447 12.90 -12.92 -7.84
N ILE A 448 11.85 -12.54 -7.10
CA ILE A 448 11.13 -13.43 -6.16
C ILE A 448 10.53 -14.65 -6.87
N VAL A 449 10.05 -14.48 -8.11
CA VAL A 449 9.50 -15.57 -8.92
C VAL A 449 10.59 -16.44 -9.57
N GLY A 450 11.84 -15.97 -9.59
CA GLY A 450 12.96 -16.69 -10.20
C GLY A 450 13.01 -16.59 -11.73
N VAL A 451 12.59 -15.45 -12.30
CA VAL A 451 12.70 -15.20 -13.74
C VAL A 451 14.19 -15.05 -14.11
N PRO A 452 14.67 -15.68 -15.20
CA PRO A 452 16.05 -15.52 -15.64
C PRO A 452 16.39 -14.07 -16.00
N LYS A 453 17.62 -13.65 -15.73
CA LYS A 453 18.10 -12.28 -16.00
C LYS A 453 17.90 -11.87 -17.46
N GLU A 454 18.18 -12.76 -18.41
CA GLU A 454 18.08 -12.48 -19.84
C GLU A 454 16.62 -12.19 -20.25
N GLU A 455 15.66 -12.87 -19.61
CA GLU A 455 14.24 -12.65 -19.84
C GLU A 455 13.75 -11.35 -19.19
N MET A 456 14.27 -11.00 -18.01
CA MET A 456 13.99 -9.71 -17.38
C MET A 456 14.51 -8.55 -18.26
N ASP A 457 15.75 -8.64 -18.71
CA ASP A 457 16.42 -7.63 -19.56
C ASP A 457 15.70 -7.47 -20.90
N HIS A 458 15.40 -8.59 -21.59
CA HIS A 458 14.61 -8.56 -22.82
C HIS A 458 13.23 -7.92 -22.60
N SER A 459 12.58 -8.14 -21.46
CA SER A 459 11.24 -7.59 -21.19
C SER A 459 11.25 -6.08 -20.97
N LEU A 460 12.35 -5.55 -20.42
CA LEU A 460 12.51 -4.10 -20.22
C LEU A 460 12.95 -3.42 -21.53
N ASN A 461 13.82 -4.06 -22.31
CA ASN A 461 14.39 -3.51 -23.55
C ASN A 461 13.52 -3.76 -24.80
N SER A 462 12.40 -4.49 -24.73
CA SER A 462 11.56 -4.75 -25.92
C SER A 462 10.64 -3.58 -26.30
N GLY A 463 11.04 -2.34 -26.03
CA GLY A 463 10.32 -1.13 -26.47
C GLY A 463 9.53 -0.37 -25.41
N ASN A 464 9.32 -0.91 -24.20
CA ASN A 464 8.50 -0.24 -23.18
C ASN A 464 9.32 0.69 -22.26
N CYS A 465 10.55 0.31 -21.90
CA CYS A 465 11.45 1.14 -21.08
C CYS A 465 12.58 1.81 -21.88
N ASP A 466 12.59 1.67 -23.22
CA ASP A 466 13.59 2.21 -24.15
C ASP A 466 13.46 3.74 -24.29
N ALA A 467 13.83 4.48 -23.23
CA ALA A 467 14.22 5.87 -23.42
C ALA A 467 15.66 5.92 -23.95
N ALA A 468 16.05 7.05 -24.55
CA ALA A 468 17.39 7.28 -25.10
C ALA A 468 18.56 7.06 -24.11
N THR A 469 18.27 7.01 -22.80
CA THR A 469 19.23 6.75 -21.73
C THR A 469 18.78 5.56 -20.86
N PRO A 470 19.58 4.50 -20.72
CA PRO A 470 19.26 3.39 -19.81
C PRO A 470 19.32 3.86 -18.34
N ASP A 471 18.43 3.35 -17.48
CA ASP A 471 18.52 3.62 -16.03
C ASP A 471 19.59 2.71 -15.41
N GLU A 472 20.70 3.31 -14.97
CA GLU A 472 21.82 2.57 -14.36
C GLU A 472 21.40 1.71 -13.16
N ARG A 473 20.36 2.10 -12.42
CA ARG A 473 19.88 1.35 -11.25
C ARG A 473 19.31 0.00 -11.67
N LEU A 474 18.53 -0.01 -12.76
CA LEU A 474 17.96 -1.24 -13.32
C LEU A 474 19.07 -2.17 -13.83
N LEU A 475 20.09 -1.62 -14.49
CA LEU A 475 21.25 -2.38 -14.95
C LEU A 475 22.05 -2.99 -13.78
N ARG A 476 22.26 -2.22 -12.70
CA ARG A 476 22.95 -2.71 -11.49
C ARG A 476 22.15 -3.81 -10.78
N LEU A 477 20.83 -3.65 -10.66
CA LEU A 477 19.93 -4.68 -10.12
C LEU A 477 19.98 -5.98 -10.93
N LEU A 478 19.82 -5.89 -12.26
CA LEU A 478 19.96 -7.02 -13.16
C LEU A 478 21.36 -7.66 -13.06
N GLY A 479 22.39 -6.85 -12.81
CA GLY A 479 23.74 -7.31 -12.48
C GLY A 479 23.77 -8.25 -11.26
N GLY A 480 23.08 -7.88 -10.19
CA GLY A 480 22.99 -8.64 -8.95
C GLY A 480 22.30 -10.00 -9.10
N TYR A 481 21.21 -10.07 -9.86
CA TYR A 481 20.41 -11.30 -10.01
C TYR A 481 21.10 -12.42 -10.81
N GLY A 482 22.18 -12.13 -11.53
CA GLY A 482 22.87 -13.12 -12.38
C GLY A 482 24.00 -13.91 -11.70
N SER A 483 24.22 -13.74 -10.39
CA SER A 483 25.46 -14.21 -9.74
C SER A 483 25.36 -15.55 -9.00
N GLU A 484 24.17 -16.09 -8.76
CA GLU A 484 24.05 -17.45 -8.23
C GLU A 484 24.17 -18.46 -9.37
N LYS A 485 25.42 -18.84 -9.65
CA LYS A 485 25.67 -20.15 -10.24
C LYS A 485 25.03 -21.18 -9.31
N VAL A 486 23.92 -21.76 -9.77
CA VAL A 486 23.40 -23.02 -9.26
C VAL A 486 24.56 -24.01 -9.32
N ASP A 487 25.23 -24.25 -8.20
CA ASP A 487 26.11 -25.40 -8.04
C ASP A 487 25.21 -26.62 -8.21
N LYS A 488 25.19 -27.16 -9.44
CA LYS A 488 24.53 -28.42 -9.80
C LYS A 488 25.31 -29.61 -9.23
N SER A 489 25.64 -29.58 -7.95
CA SER A 489 26.25 -30.68 -7.22
C SER A 489 25.76 -30.72 -5.77
N ALA A 490 24.53 -31.20 -5.58
CA ALA A 490 24.08 -31.85 -4.35
C ALA A 490 23.00 -32.87 -4.71
#